data_AF-F9ZUJ3-F1
#
_entry.id   AF-F9ZUJ3-F1
#
_cell.length_a   1.000
_cell.length_b   1.000
_cell.length_c   1.000
_cell.angle_alpha   90.00
_cell.angle_beta   90.00
_cell.angle_gamma   90.00
#
_symmetry.space_group_name_H-M   'P 1'
#
loop_
_entity.id
_entity.type
_entity.pdbx_description
1 polymer ?
#
loop_
_entity_poly.entity_id
_entity_poly.type
_entity_poly.pdbx_seq_one_letter_code
_entity_poly.pdbx_strand_id
1 'polypeptide(L)'
;MPLSTRNIPDRTTIWNFENRIGVGGVTAIFNKLDRQIRAHGLEARAEQIVDATLVPAPKQHFTRVEKEVLEQDAMPAGWKPAKRRQKDVDASWTKKHGKSYHGYKFTVSVDRKH
;
A
#
# COMPACT_ATOMS: atom_id res chain seq x y z
N MET A 1 20.42 -21.04 23.84
CA MET A 1 19.77 -22.07 23.01
C MET A 1 19.76 -21.57 21.56
N PRO A 2 20.55 -22.14 20.64
CA PRO A 2 20.53 -21.70 19.25
C PRO A 2 19.24 -22.18 18.56
N LEU A 3 18.57 -21.29 17.83
CA LEU A 3 17.37 -21.61 17.06
C LEU A 3 17.72 -22.66 16.00
N SER A 4 17.06 -23.82 16.07
CA SER A 4 17.30 -24.93 15.14
C SER A 4 16.84 -24.55 13.73
N THR A 5 17.77 -24.45 12.79
CA THR A 5 17.54 -24.23 11.35
C THR A 5 16.77 -25.36 10.65
N ARG A 6 16.27 -26.37 11.38
CA ARG A 6 15.68 -27.61 10.86
C ARG A 6 14.37 -27.45 10.08
N ASN A 7 13.74 -26.28 10.11
CA ASN A 7 12.46 -26.02 9.43
C ASN A 7 12.58 -25.15 8.17
N ILE A 8 13.80 -24.75 7.77
CA ILE A 8 14.00 -23.98 6.53
C ILE A 8 14.44 -24.97 5.45
N PRO A 9 13.62 -25.21 4.40
CA PRO A 9 14.01 -26.11 3.32
C PRO A 9 15.22 -25.54 2.60
N ASP A 10 16.22 -26.39 2.38
CA ASP A 10 17.42 -26.03 1.62
C ASP A 10 17.17 -26.11 0.10
N ARG A 11 18.15 -25.67 -0.69
CA ARG A 11 18.09 -25.65 -2.16
C ARG A 11 17.72 -27.02 -2.75
N THR A 12 18.27 -28.09 -2.21
CA THR A 12 18.05 -29.46 -2.71
C THR A 12 16.63 -29.92 -2.42
N THR A 13 16.11 -29.57 -1.25
CA THR A 13 14.72 -29.84 -0.84
C THR A 13 13.73 -29.14 -1.77
N ILE A 14 13.97 -27.87 -2.09
CA ILE A 14 13.13 -27.10 -3.03
C ILE A 14 13.18 -27.72 -4.43
N TRP A 15 14.38 -28.02 -4.93
CA TRP A 15 14.55 -28.62 -6.26
C TRP A 15 13.85 -29.98 -6.39
N ASN A 16 14.00 -30.85 -5.38
CA ASN A 16 13.33 -32.15 -5.36
C ASN A 16 11.80 -32.00 -5.34
N PHE A 17 11.29 -31.02 -4.59
CA PHE A 17 9.87 -30.72 -4.54
C PHE A 17 9.33 -30.26 -5.91
N GLU A 18 10.01 -29.31 -6.56
CA GLU A 18 9.64 -28.81 -7.89
C GLU A 18 9.62 -29.93 -8.94
N ASN A 19 10.65 -30.79 -8.96
CA ASN A 19 10.72 -31.92 -9.89
C ASN A 19 9.63 -32.96 -9.63
N ARG A 20 9.30 -33.21 -8.35
CA ARG A 20 8.26 -34.16 -7.97
C ARG A 20 6.87 -33.71 -8.41
N ILE A 21 6.54 -32.42 -8.26
CA ILE A 21 5.20 -31.93 -8.60
C ILE A 21 5.08 -31.65 -10.11
N GLY A 22 6.14 -31.15 -10.74
CA GLY A 22 6.14 -30.76 -12.14
C GLY A 22 5.03 -29.75 -12.48
N VAL A 23 4.87 -29.46 -13.77
CA VAL A 23 3.84 -28.53 -14.25
C VAL A 23 2.43 -29.02 -13.90
N GLY A 24 2.16 -30.32 -14.08
CA GLY A 24 0.85 -30.90 -13.81
C GLY A 24 0.43 -30.82 -12.33
N GLY A 25 1.36 -31.06 -11.40
CA GLY A 25 1.11 -30.94 -9.97
C GLY A 25 0.90 -29.48 -9.54
N VAL A 26 1.70 -28.55 -10.09
CA VAL A 26 1.48 -27.11 -9.88
C VAL A 26 0.09 -26.70 -10.35
N THR A 27 -0.30 -27.05 -11.58
CA THR A 27 -1.64 -26.75 -12.10
C THR A 27 -2.75 -27.34 -11.23
N ALA A 28 -2.61 -28.58 -10.75
CA ALA A 28 -3.59 -29.19 -9.87
C ALA A 28 -3.73 -28.47 -8.52
N ILE A 29 -2.61 -28.01 -7.94
CA ILE A 29 -2.59 -27.24 -6.69
C ILE A 29 -3.28 -25.90 -6.88
N PHE A 30 -2.95 -25.15 -7.94
CA PHE A 30 -3.58 -23.87 -8.24
C PHE A 30 -5.08 -24.02 -8.52
N ASN A 31 -5.50 -25.03 -9.30
CA ASN A 31 -6.92 -25.30 -9.52
C ASN A 31 -7.68 -25.59 -8.22
N LYS A 32 -7.04 -26.28 -7.26
CA LYS A 32 -7.63 -26.55 -5.95
C LYS A 32 -7.72 -25.28 -5.10
N LEU A 33 -6.69 -24.44 -5.13
CA LEU A 33 -6.68 -23.14 -4.46
C LEU A 33 -7.79 -22.24 -5.02
N ASP A 34 -7.90 -22.12 -6.34
CA ASP A 34 -8.94 -21.34 -7.01
C ASP A 34 -10.35 -21.82 -6.60
N ARG A 35 -10.55 -23.14 -6.54
CA ARG A 35 -11.81 -23.72 -6.04
C ARG A 35 -12.11 -23.28 -4.61
N GLN A 36 -11.10 -23.26 -3.73
CA GLN A 36 -11.28 -22.83 -2.35
C GLN A 36 -11.59 -21.33 -2.27
N ILE A 37 -10.85 -20.48 -2.99
CA ILE A 37 -11.10 -19.04 -3.08
C ILE A 37 -12.54 -18.75 -3.52
N ARG A 38 -13.00 -19.44 -4.58
CA ARG A 38 -14.38 -19.32 -5.09
C ARG A 38 -15.42 -19.81 -4.08
N ALA A 39 -15.17 -20.94 -3.42
CA ALA A 39 -16.09 -21.48 -2.42
C ALA A 39 -16.26 -20.54 -1.21
N HIS A 40 -15.21 -19.81 -0.84
CA HIS A 40 -15.25 -18.80 0.22
C HIS A 40 -15.72 -17.41 -0.25
N GLY A 41 -16.06 -17.24 -1.54
CA GLY A 41 -16.51 -15.97 -2.09
C GLY A 41 -15.42 -14.89 -2.17
N LEU A 42 -14.15 -15.27 -2.00
CA LEU A 42 -12.98 -14.38 -1.99
C LEU A 42 -12.40 -14.11 -3.39
N GLU A 43 -13.09 -14.56 -4.44
CA GLU A 43 -12.69 -14.25 -5.81
C GLU A 43 -12.85 -12.74 -6.04
N ALA A 44 -11.78 -12.07 -6.48
CA ALA A 44 -11.81 -10.65 -6.80
C ALA A 44 -12.86 -10.42 -7.90
N ARG A 45 -14.03 -9.89 -7.51
CA ARG A 45 -15.10 -9.56 -8.43
C ARG A 45 -14.76 -8.24 -9.10
N ALA A 46 -15.15 -8.08 -10.36
CA ALA A 46 -15.16 -6.78 -11.04
C ALA A 46 -16.03 -5.71 -10.33
N GLU A 47 -16.68 -6.05 -9.21
CA GLU A 47 -17.51 -5.20 -8.37
C GLU A 47 -16.77 -4.58 -7.17
N GLN A 48 -15.44 -4.68 -7.09
CA GLN A 48 -14.68 -3.95 -6.07
C GLN A 48 -14.76 -2.45 -6.33
N ILE A 49 -15.39 -1.71 -5.42
CA ILE A 49 -15.56 -0.26 -5.54
C ILE A 49 -14.42 0.39 -4.75
N VAL A 50 -13.57 1.14 -5.44
CA VAL A 50 -12.57 2.00 -4.82
C VAL A 50 -13.09 3.43 -4.84
N ASP A 51 -13.50 3.92 -3.67
CA ASP A 51 -13.74 5.35 -3.51
C ASP A 51 -12.40 6.08 -3.32
N ALA A 52 -12.24 7.20 -4.02
CA ALA A 52 -11.09 8.08 -3.89
C ALA A 52 -11.58 9.52 -3.71
N THR A 53 -11.75 9.89 -2.45
CA THR A 53 -12.22 11.21 -2.04
C THR A 53 -11.03 12.14 -1.83
N LEU A 54 -11.11 13.34 -2.42
CA LEU A 54 -10.18 14.43 -2.16
C LEU A 54 -10.75 15.32 -1.07
N VAL A 55 -10.10 15.34 0.09
CA VAL A 55 -10.49 16.18 1.23
C VAL A 55 -9.68 17.48 1.14
N PRO A 56 -10.32 18.65 0.92
CA PRO A 56 -9.61 19.90 0.78
C PRO A 56 -9.00 20.34 2.12
N ALA A 57 -7.73 20.76 2.09
CA ALA A 57 -7.05 21.37 3.22
C ALA A 57 -6.74 22.85 2.93
N PRO A 58 -6.70 23.72 3.96
CA PRO A 58 -6.30 25.11 3.80
C PRO A 58 -4.93 25.23 3.12
N LYS A 59 -4.82 26.09 2.10
CA LYS A 59 -3.54 26.36 1.43
C LYS A 59 -2.69 27.25 2.33
N GLN A 60 -1.58 26.72 2.82
CA GLN A 60 -0.63 27.45 3.66
C GLN A 60 0.59 27.89 2.84
N HIS A 61 1.15 29.05 3.17
CA HIS A 61 2.37 29.54 2.52
C HIS A 61 3.63 28.90 3.13
N PHE A 62 4.52 28.39 2.27
CA PHE A 62 5.86 27.90 2.61
C PHE A 62 6.88 28.55 1.69
N THR A 63 8.02 28.96 2.25
CA THR A 63 9.16 29.45 1.44
C THR A 63 9.78 28.30 0.65
N ARG A 64 10.58 28.63 -0.38
CA ARG A 64 11.26 27.61 -1.19
C ARG A 64 12.15 26.69 -0.35
N VAL A 65 12.93 27.28 0.58
CA VAL A 65 13.79 26.53 1.50
C VAL A 65 12.97 25.66 2.46
N GLU A 66 11.84 26.14 2.96
CA GLU A 66 10.96 25.33 3.81
C GLU A 66 10.41 24.12 3.03
N LYS A 67 10.04 24.29 1.75
CA LYS A 67 9.55 23.18 0.91
C LYS A 67 10.63 22.13 0.64
N GLU A 68 11.84 22.56 0.29
CA GLU A 68 12.98 21.65 0.05
C GLU A 68 13.28 20.78 1.27
N VAL A 69 13.14 21.32 2.48
CA VAL A 69 13.32 20.57 3.73
C VAL A 69 12.15 19.61 3.99
N LEU A 70 10.90 20.06 3.77
CA LEU A 70 9.71 19.22 3.96
C LEU A 70 9.64 18.06 2.94
N GLU A 71 10.12 18.25 1.71
CA GLU A 71 10.22 17.19 0.70
C GLU A 71 11.19 16.05 1.09
N GLN A 72 12.08 16.30 2.05
CA GLN A 72 12.98 15.29 2.64
C GLN A 72 12.42 14.67 3.92
N ASP A 73 11.12 14.82 4.18
CA ASP A 73 10.44 14.43 5.42
C ASP A 73 11.09 15.03 6.68
N ALA A 74 11.73 16.19 6.54
CA ALA A 74 12.41 16.89 7.63
C ALA A 74 11.66 18.15 8.06
N MET A 75 11.83 18.54 9.33
CA MET A 75 11.19 19.73 9.89
C MET A 75 12.11 20.96 9.82
N PRO A 76 11.63 22.12 9.31
CA PRO A 76 12.42 23.34 9.29
C PRO A 76 12.90 23.77 10.68
N ALA A 77 14.22 23.85 10.86
CA ALA A 77 14.86 24.15 12.14
C ALA A 77 14.40 25.49 12.73
N GLY A 78 14.23 26.51 11.88
CA GLY A 78 13.83 27.87 12.29
C GLY A 78 12.37 28.00 12.76
N TRP A 79 11.55 26.96 12.69
CA TRP A 79 10.17 27.04 13.19
C TRP A 79 10.13 26.97 14.71
N LYS A 80 9.58 28.02 15.34
CA LYS A 80 9.18 28.00 16.76
C LYS A 80 8.11 26.92 17.00
N PRO A 81 8.01 26.34 18.21
CA PRO A 81 7.04 25.28 18.51
C PRO A 81 5.59 25.63 18.16
N ALA A 82 5.17 26.87 18.37
CA ALA A 82 3.82 27.33 18.01
C ALA A 82 3.55 27.25 16.50
N LYS A 83 4.52 27.65 15.67
CA LYS A 83 4.40 27.58 14.20
C LYS A 83 4.32 26.13 13.74
N ARG A 84 5.12 25.23 14.33
CA ARG A 84 5.10 23.79 14.00
C ARG A 84 3.72 23.16 14.25
N ARG A 85 3.05 23.52 15.35
CA ARG A 85 1.71 23.01 15.67
C ARG A 85 0.61 23.55 14.75
N GLN A 86 0.81 24.73 14.17
CA GLN A 86 -0.18 25.37 13.30
C GLN A 86 -0.05 24.94 11.83
N LYS A 87 1.16 24.54 11.42
CA LYS A 87 1.44 24.13 10.04
C LYS A 87 1.01 22.69 9.81
N ASP A 88 0.20 22.50 8.78
CA ASP A 88 -0.12 21.20 8.22
C ASP A 88 0.95 20.88 7.18
N VAL A 89 1.80 19.91 7.51
CA VAL A 89 2.91 19.47 6.65
C VAL A 89 2.55 18.22 5.84
N ASP A 90 1.41 17.61 6.13
CA ASP A 90 1.00 16.33 5.55
C ASP A 90 0.11 16.52 4.31
N ALA A 91 -0.61 17.64 4.23
CA ALA A 91 -1.39 17.99 3.05
C ALA A 91 -0.48 18.25 1.84
N SER A 92 -0.87 17.70 0.69
CA SER A 92 -0.09 17.80 -0.54
C SER A 92 -0.94 18.24 -1.74
N TRP A 93 -0.25 18.63 -2.82
CA TRP A 93 -0.90 18.97 -4.08
C TRP A 93 -1.09 17.72 -4.94
N THR A 94 -2.27 17.58 -5.52
CA THR A 94 -2.59 16.53 -6.50
C THR A 94 -3.34 17.10 -7.69
N LYS A 95 -3.33 16.40 -8.82
CA LYS A 95 -4.02 16.79 -10.04
C LYS A 95 -5.04 15.72 -10.43
N LYS A 96 -6.32 16.10 -10.52
CA LYS A 96 -7.43 15.23 -10.94
C LYS A 96 -8.21 15.92 -12.06
N HIS A 97 -8.38 15.24 -13.20
CA HIS A 97 -9.05 15.75 -14.40
C HIS A 97 -8.57 17.16 -14.83
N GLY A 98 -7.26 17.36 -14.88
CA GLY A 98 -6.67 18.63 -15.29
C GLY A 98 -6.70 19.75 -14.24
N LYS A 99 -7.42 19.58 -13.12
CA LYS A 99 -7.52 20.56 -12.02
C LYS A 99 -6.62 20.18 -10.85
N SER A 100 -6.01 21.17 -10.22
CA SER A 100 -5.15 20.99 -9.05
C SER A 100 -5.95 21.13 -7.75
N TYR A 101 -5.73 20.21 -6.82
CA TYR A 101 -6.35 20.16 -5.50
C TYR A 101 -5.26 20.12 -4.44
N HIS A 102 -5.51 20.74 -3.29
CA HIS A 102 -4.62 20.73 -2.14
C HIS A 102 -5.34 20.08 -0.96
N GLY A 103 -4.72 19.08 -0.35
CA GLY A 103 -5.28 18.37 0.79
C GLY A 103 -4.92 16.89 0.79
N TYR A 104 -5.85 16.06 1.21
CA TYR A 104 -5.62 14.64 1.42
C TYR A 104 -6.35 13.79 0.39
N LYS A 105 -5.72 12.68 0.00
CA LYS A 105 -6.36 11.61 -0.77
C LYS A 105 -6.77 10.52 0.20
N PHE A 106 -8.07 10.38 0.41
CA PHE A 106 -8.62 9.27 1.16
C PHE A 106 -9.09 8.19 0.19
N THR A 107 -8.66 6.95 0.41
CA THR A 107 -9.08 5.81 -0.40
C THR A 107 -9.73 4.76 0.47
N VAL A 108 -10.93 4.35 0.10
CA VAL A 108 -11.63 3.24 0.72
C VAL A 108 -11.91 2.21 -0.37
N SER A 109 -11.68 0.95 -0.07
CA SER A 109 -11.98 -0.16 -0.95
C SER A 109 -13.01 -1.05 -0.27
N VAL A 110 -14.15 -1.26 -0.92
CA VAL A 110 -15.24 -2.09 -0.41
C VAL A 110 -15.64 -3.10 -1.50
N ASP A 111 -15.97 -4.32 -1.08
CA ASP A 111 -16.64 -5.29 -1.94
C ASP A 111 -18.13 -4.95 -1.97
N ARG A 112 -18.73 -4.78 -3.14
CA ARG A 112 -20.15 -4.36 -3.26
C ARG A 112 -21.14 -5.26 -2.51
N LYS A 113 -20.75 -6.51 -2.21
CA LYS A 113 -21.58 -7.49 -1.51
C LYS A 113 -21.36 -7.58 0.00
N HIS A 114 -20.33 -6.93 0.56
CA HIS A 114 -19.96 -7.03 1.98
C HIS A 114 -19.63 -5.66 2.58
#